data_AF-A0A2D3RAM3-F1
#
_entry.id   AF-A0A2D3RAM3-F1
#
_cell.length_a   1.000
_cell.length_b   1.000
_cell.length_c   1.000
_cell.angle_alpha   90.00
_cell.angle_beta   90.00
_cell.angle_gamma   90.00
#
_symmetry.space_group_name_H-M   'P 1'
#
loop_
_entity.id
_entity.type
_entity.pdbx_description
1 polymer ?
#
loop_
_entity_poly.entity_id
_entity_poly.type
_entity_poly.pdbx_seq_one_letter_code
_entity_poly.pdbx_strand_id
1 'polypeptide(L)'
;MRKYLICAIILAMLAGCSNNPRAFEETTGNPAHDIQLSSADATGEEPGGQSLCPGDGPTLPVTGICEDRARIYLDIAGGDAPQIPDHCYWSVNETAIVDNILLYLAATCDGKKARLGYAGGAHFSDLNLAWSAVANEAQEDTVLIRIGGAEPDRPHQNILFYARDAMDDPVAAERCVVRPAGLDGWTADALVVDVGAEEAAKSSSDSPRSTCGRFGLDEGNSSFWRVFQGYSWWFQLSQDVYQDIDPRSLTLVRPDGAGGWTTVE
;
A
#
# COMPACT_ATOMS: atom_id res chain seq x y z
N MET A 1 -8.45 -2.27 -50.68
CA MET A 1 -8.65 -3.49 -51.49
C MET A 1 -7.36 -3.84 -52.24
N ARG A 2 -6.64 -4.88 -51.80
CA ARG A 2 -5.54 -5.66 -52.45
C ARG A 2 -4.92 -6.50 -51.31
N LYS A 3 -5.30 -7.75 -51.00
CA LYS A 3 -5.12 -9.05 -51.67
C LYS A 3 -3.66 -9.40 -52.04
N TYR A 4 -2.97 -10.10 -51.13
CA TYR A 4 -1.95 -11.17 -51.31
C TYR A 4 -1.93 -11.93 -49.97
N LEU A 5 -2.45 -13.16 -49.82
CA LEU A 5 -2.16 -14.47 -50.41
C LEU A 5 -0.86 -15.11 -49.90
N ILE A 6 -1.04 -15.94 -48.85
CA ILE A 6 -0.53 -17.30 -48.62
C ILE A 6 0.99 -17.56 -48.75
N CYS A 7 1.59 -17.98 -47.65
CA CYS A 7 2.51 -19.12 -47.66
C CYS A 7 2.19 -20.03 -46.47
N ALA A 8 2.08 -21.33 -46.75
CA ALA A 8 1.57 -22.35 -45.86
C ALA A 8 2.65 -23.40 -45.57
N ILE A 9 2.42 -24.14 -44.48
CA ILE A 9 2.89 -25.51 -44.18
C ILE A 9 4.34 -25.65 -43.68
N ILE A 10 4.48 -26.02 -42.40
CA ILE A 10 5.17 -27.27 -42.02
C ILE A 10 4.34 -27.98 -40.94
N LEU A 11 3.94 -29.19 -41.29
CA LEU A 11 3.28 -30.21 -40.48
C LEU A 11 4.38 -31.15 -39.94
N ALA A 12 4.39 -31.43 -38.64
CA ALA A 12 5.06 -32.61 -38.10
C ALA A 12 4.20 -33.21 -36.97
N MET A 13 3.58 -34.34 -37.30
CA MET A 13 2.93 -35.26 -36.37
C MET A 13 3.97 -36.08 -35.62
N LEU A 14 3.63 -36.52 -34.40
CA LEU A 14 3.83 -37.85 -33.79
C LEU A 14 3.07 -37.80 -32.44
N ALA A 15 1.87 -38.40 -32.31
CA ALA A 15 1.61 -39.78 -31.87
C ALA A 15 2.36 -40.13 -30.57
N GLY A 16 1.78 -40.60 -29.47
CA GLY A 16 0.45 -41.10 -29.10
C GLY A 16 0.61 -41.88 -27.78
N CYS A 17 -0.45 -41.95 -26.95
CA CYS A 17 -0.75 -42.94 -25.87
C CYS A 17 -1.93 -42.34 -25.06
N SER A 18 -3.18 -42.61 -25.39
CA SER A 18 -3.99 -43.82 -25.09
C SER A 18 -4.27 -44.06 -23.59
N ASN A 19 -5.50 -43.70 -23.22
CA ASN A 19 -6.43 -44.23 -22.21
C ASN A 19 -5.97 -45.34 -21.25
N ASN A 20 -6.31 -45.16 -19.97
CA ASN A 20 -7.11 -46.16 -19.23
C ASN A 20 -7.84 -45.56 -18.00
N PRO A 21 -9.18 -45.72 -17.88
CA PRO A 21 -9.88 -45.56 -16.62
C PRO A 21 -10.02 -46.93 -15.93
N ARG A 22 -9.66 -47.03 -14.65
CA ARG A 22 -10.01 -48.18 -13.81
C ARG A 22 -10.91 -47.73 -12.66
N ALA A 23 -12.13 -48.26 -12.68
CA ALA A 23 -12.98 -48.48 -11.52
C ALA A 23 -12.50 -49.72 -10.73
N PHE A 24 -13.21 -50.01 -9.63
CA PHE A 24 -12.97 -50.97 -8.52
C PHE A 24 -12.30 -50.26 -7.32
N GLU A 25 -12.79 -50.32 -6.08
CA GLU A 25 -13.66 -51.33 -5.47
C GLU A 25 -14.34 -50.74 -4.21
N GLU A 26 -15.58 -51.16 -3.99
CA GLU A 26 -16.36 -50.98 -2.78
C GLU A 26 -15.81 -51.94 -1.71
N THR A 27 -15.49 -51.46 -0.51
CA THR A 27 -15.24 -52.36 0.63
C THR A 27 -15.83 -51.78 1.91
N THR A 28 -16.90 -52.44 2.31
CA THR A 28 -17.56 -52.44 3.61
C THR A 28 -16.61 -52.65 4.78
N GLY A 29 -16.87 -52.02 5.94
CA GLY A 29 -16.46 -52.59 7.22
C GLY A 29 -16.02 -51.58 8.26
N ASN A 30 -16.99 -51.03 9.01
CA ASN A 30 -16.76 -50.51 10.35
C ASN A 30 -16.31 -51.66 11.27
N PRO A 31 -15.41 -51.42 12.23
CA PRO A 31 -15.93 -51.40 13.59
C PRO A 31 -15.38 -50.25 14.44
N ALA A 32 -16.30 -49.82 15.31
CA ALA A 32 -16.10 -48.92 16.42
C ALA A 32 -14.80 -49.22 17.20
N HIS A 33 -13.99 -48.17 17.36
CA HIS A 33 -13.13 -48.03 18.53
C HIS A 33 -13.58 -46.79 19.29
N ASP A 34 -14.19 -47.05 20.44
CA ASP A 34 -14.37 -46.08 21.51
C ASP A 34 -13.00 -45.48 21.87
N ILE A 35 -12.88 -44.17 21.68
CA ILE A 35 -11.89 -43.36 22.40
C ILE A 35 -12.70 -42.33 23.18
N GLN A 36 -13.02 -42.68 24.43
CA GLN A 36 -13.28 -41.69 25.46
C GLN A 36 -11.98 -40.91 25.70
N LEU A 37 -11.96 -39.64 25.32
CA LEU A 37 -11.08 -38.67 25.94
C LEU A 37 -11.91 -37.45 26.35
N SER A 38 -12.36 -37.54 27.61
CA SER A 38 -12.28 -36.49 28.61
C SER A 38 -12.42 -35.06 28.08
N SER A 39 -13.62 -34.52 28.24
CA SER A 39 -13.85 -33.10 28.49
C SER A 39 -12.92 -32.59 29.60
N ALA A 40 -11.85 -31.92 29.20
CA ALA A 40 -11.09 -31.03 30.05
C ALA A 40 -11.48 -29.60 29.67
N ASP A 41 -12.20 -28.95 30.58
CA ASP A 41 -12.27 -27.50 30.68
C ASP A 41 -10.85 -26.93 30.57
N ALA A 42 -10.56 -26.28 29.45
CA ALA A 42 -9.41 -25.41 29.31
C ALA A 42 -9.89 -23.97 29.49
N THR A 43 -10.27 -23.60 30.71
CA THR A 43 -10.10 -22.22 31.17
C THR A 43 -8.61 -21.97 31.36
N GLY A 44 -7.90 -21.89 30.23
CA GLY A 44 -6.54 -21.36 30.16
C GLY A 44 -6.66 -19.85 30.09
N GLU A 45 -6.81 -19.23 31.26
CA GLU A 45 -6.47 -17.82 31.43
C GLU A 45 -4.96 -17.72 31.15
N GLU A 46 -4.60 -17.24 29.96
CA GLU A 46 -3.20 -16.98 29.62
C GLU A 46 -2.63 -16.06 30.72
N PRO A 47 -1.48 -16.39 31.32
CA PRO A 47 -0.88 -15.55 32.34
C PRO A 47 -0.61 -14.20 31.69
N GLY A 48 -1.30 -13.16 32.17
CA GLY A 48 -1.16 -11.78 31.72
C GLY A 48 0.31 -11.40 31.69
N GLY A 49 0.90 -11.44 30.49
CA GLY A 49 2.25 -10.98 30.25
C GLY A 49 2.29 -9.52 30.65
N GLN A 50 3.07 -9.19 31.67
CA GLN A 50 3.36 -7.81 32.02
C GLN A 50 3.85 -7.13 30.74
N SER A 51 3.18 -6.04 30.36
CA SER A 51 3.58 -5.33 29.16
C SER A 51 5.01 -4.82 29.36
N LEU A 52 5.86 -5.06 28.36
CA LEU A 52 7.25 -4.60 28.36
C LEU A 52 7.36 -3.07 28.24
N CYS A 53 6.23 -2.39 28.13
CA CYS A 53 6.14 -0.95 27.96
C CYS A 53 5.93 -0.22 29.28
N PRO A 54 6.59 0.94 29.46
CA PRO A 54 6.29 1.80 30.60
C PRO A 54 4.78 2.08 30.70
N GLY A 55 4.21 1.88 31.88
CA GLY A 55 2.77 2.13 32.11
C GLY A 55 1.84 1.10 31.48
N ASP A 56 2.34 -0.11 31.18
CA ASP A 56 1.59 -1.22 30.60
C ASP A 56 0.97 -0.91 29.22
N GLY A 57 1.55 0.04 28.47
CA GLY A 57 1.08 0.41 27.13
C GLY A 57 1.18 -0.73 26.11
N PRO A 58 0.46 -0.64 24.97
CA PRO A 58 0.53 -1.65 23.92
C PRO A 58 1.90 -1.67 23.22
N THR A 59 2.28 -2.87 22.78
CA THR A 59 3.43 -3.09 21.88
C THR A 59 2.93 -3.23 20.45
N LEU A 60 3.75 -2.77 19.51
CA LEU A 60 3.58 -3.03 18.10
C LEU A 60 3.87 -4.52 17.80
N PRO A 61 3.00 -5.23 17.06
CA PRO A 61 2.98 -6.70 17.01
C PRO A 61 4.15 -7.35 16.24
N VAL A 62 4.73 -6.65 15.28
CA VAL A 62 5.85 -7.07 14.43
C VAL A 62 7.18 -6.62 15.02
N THR A 63 7.32 -5.35 15.40
CA THR A 63 8.60 -4.81 15.90
C THR A 63 8.82 -5.02 17.39
N GLY A 64 7.74 -5.23 18.16
CA GLY A 64 7.77 -5.30 19.62
C GLY A 64 8.02 -3.95 20.31
N ILE A 65 8.11 -2.85 19.56
CA ILE A 65 8.33 -1.51 20.11
C ILE A 65 7.05 -1.03 20.79
N CYS A 66 7.17 -0.38 21.94
CA CYS A 66 6.05 0.29 22.58
C CYS A 66 5.49 1.41 21.69
N GLU A 67 4.18 1.50 21.54
CA GLU A 67 3.57 2.46 20.60
C GLU A 67 3.97 3.92 20.88
N ASP A 68 4.13 4.28 22.15
CA ASP A 68 4.58 5.60 22.58
C ASP A 68 6.02 5.89 22.15
N ARG A 69 6.92 4.90 22.28
CA ARG A 69 8.31 4.98 21.85
C ARG A 69 8.45 4.93 20.34
N ALA A 70 7.58 4.21 19.64
CA ALA A 70 7.62 4.11 18.19
C ALA A 70 7.45 5.49 17.51
N ARG A 71 6.77 6.43 18.16
CA ARG A 71 6.60 7.81 17.66
C ARG A 71 7.93 8.54 17.41
N ILE A 72 9.01 8.20 18.11
CA ILE A 72 10.31 8.86 17.94
C ILE A 72 10.95 8.55 16.58
N TYR A 73 10.54 7.46 15.94
CA TYR A 73 11.04 7.08 14.61
C TYR A 73 10.27 7.75 13.48
N LEU A 74 9.10 8.35 13.75
CA LEU A 74 8.28 8.94 12.70
C LEU A 74 8.90 10.26 12.23
N ASP A 75 9.26 10.31 10.95
CA ASP A 75 9.63 11.54 10.27
C ASP A 75 8.38 12.14 9.61
N ILE A 76 7.64 12.94 10.39
CA ILE A 76 6.38 13.52 9.95
C ILE A 76 6.66 14.72 9.06
N ALA A 77 6.36 14.59 7.77
CA ALA A 77 6.45 15.70 6.83
C ALA A 77 5.58 16.90 7.24
N GLY A 78 6.00 18.10 6.85
CA GLY A 78 5.24 19.32 7.08
C GLY A 78 3.86 19.33 6.38
N GLY A 79 3.02 20.29 6.75
CA GLY A 79 1.62 20.38 6.32
C GLY A 79 0.66 20.08 7.47
N ASP A 80 -0.64 20.10 7.21
CA ASP A 80 -1.67 19.86 8.22
C ASP A 80 -1.95 18.37 8.42
N ALA A 81 -2.30 17.98 9.64
CA ALA A 81 -2.79 16.63 9.89
C ALA A 81 -4.17 16.47 9.23
N PRO A 82 -4.45 15.33 8.58
CA PRO A 82 -5.80 15.03 8.14
C PRO A 82 -6.77 15.05 9.31
N GLN A 83 -8.01 15.43 9.04
CA GLN A 83 -9.05 15.39 10.06
C GLN A 83 -9.44 13.94 10.34
N ILE A 84 -9.84 13.67 11.59
CA ILE A 84 -10.45 12.42 12.03
C ILE A 84 -11.71 12.75 12.84
N PRO A 85 -12.68 11.84 12.95
CA PRO A 85 -13.85 12.05 13.79
C PRO A 85 -13.47 12.28 15.27
N ASP A 86 -14.29 13.03 16.02
CA ASP A 86 -14.00 13.40 17.42
C ASP A 86 -13.80 12.20 18.37
N HIS A 87 -14.38 11.04 18.05
CA HIS A 87 -14.24 9.81 18.83
C HIS A 87 -12.98 9.01 18.47
N CYS A 88 -12.18 9.50 17.53
CA CYS A 88 -10.96 8.88 17.06
C CYS A 88 -9.72 9.66 17.54
N TYR A 89 -8.58 8.97 17.57
CA TYR A 89 -7.28 9.61 17.78
C TYR A 89 -6.20 8.95 16.92
N TRP A 90 -5.11 9.66 16.67
CA TRP A 90 -3.94 9.13 15.96
C TRP A 90 -3.08 8.27 16.89
N SER A 91 -2.86 7.01 16.54
CA SER A 91 -1.89 6.12 17.21
C SER A 91 -0.91 5.52 16.22
N VAL A 92 0.25 5.05 16.69
CA VAL A 92 1.22 4.41 15.79
C VAL A 92 0.73 3.01 15.43
N ASN A 93 0.86 2.66 14.16
CA ASN A 93 0.73 1.30 13.69
C ASN A 93 1.92 0.94 12.80
N GLU A 94 1.98 -0.32 12.41
CA GLU A 94 3.02 -0.81 11.53
C GLU A 94 2.52 -1.82 10.49
N THR A 95 3.31 -1.96 9.44
CA THR A 95 3.07 -2.93 8.38
C THR A 95 4.40 -3.45 7.89
N ALA A 96 4.56 -4.77 7.86
CA ALA A 96 5.76 -5.38 7.31
C ALA A 96 5.79 -5.17 5.79
N ILE A 97 6.92 -4.66 5.28
CA ILE A 97 7.15 -4.51 3.84
C ILE A 97 8.52 -5.10 3.50
N VAL A 98 8.58 -6.18 2.73
CA VAL A 98 9.84 -6.89 2.38
C VAL A 98 10.84 -6.91 3.56
N ASP A 99 12.05 -6.38 3.40
CA ASP A 99 13.14 -6.37 4.38
C ASP A 99 13.03 -5.24 5.44
N ASN A 100 11.93 -4.49 5.46
CA ASN A 100 11.71 -3.32 6.33
C ASN A 100 10.33 -3.39 7.02
N ILE A 101 10.13 -2.49 7.97
CA ILE A 101 8.82 -2.23 8.57
C ILE A 101 8.43 -0.79 8.26
N LEU A 102 7.20 -0.58 7.80
CA LEU A 102 6.60 0.73 7.68
C LEU A 102 5.90 1.09 8.99
N LEU A 103 6.36 2.14 9.66
CA LEU A 103 5.65 2.80 10.74
C LEU A 103 4.79 3.95 10.19
N TYR A 104 3.61 4.17 10.75
CA TYR A 104 2.71 5.25 10.36
C TYR A 104 1.72 5.60 11.49
N LEU A 105 1.14 6.79 11.43
CA LEU A 105 -0.02 7.15 12.24
C LEU A 105 -1.30 6.65 11.58
N ALA A 106 -2.07 5.89 12.36
CA ALA A 106 -3.34 5.31 11.99
C ALA A 106 -4.45 5.86 12.88
N ALA A 107 -5.62 6.11 12.29
CA ALA A 107 -6.82 6.45 13.05
C ALA A 107 -7.18 5.28 13.96
N THR A 108 -7.48 5.58 15.21
CA THR A 108 -8.00 4.62 16.20
C THR A 108 -9.32 5.13 16.71
N CYS A 109 -10.39 4.41 16.38
CA CYS A 109 -11.77 4.76 16.70
C CYS A 109 -12.37 3.62 17.51
N ASP A 110 -12.92 3.91 18.69
CA ASP A 110 -13.53 2.90 19.58
C ASP A 110 -12.61 1.68 19.85
N GLY A 111 -11.31 1.94 20.00
CA GLY A 111 -10.28 0.91 20.24
C GLY A 111 -9.87 0.09 19.02
N LYS A 112 -10.46 0.34 17.84
CA LYS A 112 -10.06 -0.30 16.58
C LYS A 112 -9.15 0.62 15.79
N LYS A 113 -8.03 0.06 15.32
CA LYS A 113 -6.98 0.80 14.63
C LYS A 113 -7.03 0.51 13.13
N ALA A 114 -6.91 1.56 12.32
CA ALA A 114 -6.79 1.42 10.87
C ALA A 114 -5.50 0.67 10.52
N ARG A 115 -5.53 -0.12 9.45
CA ARG A 115 -4.42 -1.01 9.10
C ARG A 115 -4.17 -0.99 7.60
N LEU A 116 -2.91 -0.82 7.23
CA LEU A 116 -2.42 -1.05 5.88
C LEU A 116 -2.06 -2.53 5.68
N GLY A 117 -2.39 -3.05 4.51
CA GLY A 117 -1.86 -4.30 3.98
C GLY A 117 -0.77 -4.00 2.95
N TYR A 118 0.19 -4.91 2.79
CA TYR A 118 1.24 -4.81 1.78
C TYR A 118 1.08 -5.89 0.72
N ALA A 119 1.14 -5.49 -0.54
CA ALA A 119 1.16 -6.38 -1.70
C ALA A 119 2.38 -6.08 -2.58
N GLY A 120 3.29 -7.04 -2.70
CA GLY A 120 4.42 -6.93 -3.63
C GLY A 120 3.99 -7.06 -5.08
N GLY A 121 4.66 -6.37 -6.00
CA GLY A 121 4.41 -6.46 -7.43
C GLY A 121 5.65 -6.17 -8.28
N ALA A 122 5.56 -6.47 -9.57
CA ALA A 122 6.71 -6.43 -10.49
C ALA A 122 7.18 -5.01 -10.84
N HIS A 123 6.26 -4.04 -10.85
CA HIS A 123 6.53 -2.63 -11.18
C HIS A 123 6.29 -1.71 -9.99
N PHE A 124 5.22 -1.99 -9.25
CA PHE A 124 4.88 -1.33 -8.00
C PHE A 124 4.64 -2.38 -6.93
N SER A 125 4.94 -2.02 -5.70
CA SER A 125 4.25 -2.60 -4.55
C SER A 125 3.14 -1.67 -4.10
N ASP A 126 2.04 -2.24 -3.61
CA ASP A 126 0.85 -1.51 -3.21
C ASP A 126 0.66 -1.62 -1.68
N LEU A 127 0.19 -0.53 -1.07
CA LEU A 127 -0.40 -0.53 0.26
C LEU A 127 -1.90 -0.31 0.15
N ASN A 128 -2.66 -1.31 0.57
CA ASN A 128 -4.12 -1.26 0.61
C ASN A 128 -4.61 -0.99 2.03
N LEU A 129 -5.77 -0.35 2.18
CA LEU A 129 -6.41 -0.19 3.48
C LEU A 129 -7.03 -1.53 3.89
N ALA A 130 -6.31 -2.38 4.61
CA ALA A 130 -6.84 -3.66 5.05
C ALA A 130 -8.04 -3.50 6.01
N TRP A 131 -8.03 -2.45 6.83
CA TRP A 131 -9.12 -2.12 7.75
C TRP A 131 -9.23 -0.60 7.94
N SER A 132 -10.44 -0.07 7.82
CA SER A 132 -10.77 1.31 8.17
C SER A 132 -11.30 1.39 9.60
N ALA A 133 -10.67 2.19 10.45
CA ALA A 133 -11.20 2.51 11.78
C ALA A 133 -12.36 3.51 11.68
N VAL A 134 -12.30 4.44 10.73
CA VAL A 134 -13.32 5.48 10.53
C VAL A 134 -14.62 4.87 10.02
N ALA A 135 -14.57 4.01 9.00
CA ALA A 135 -15.73 3.31 8.45
C ALA A 135 -16.09 2.04 9.24
N ASN A 136 -15.18 1.57 10.11
CA ASN A 136 -15.34 0.37 10.94
C ASN A 136 -15.63 -0.89 10.11
N GLU A 137 -14.92 -1.04 8.99
CA GLU A 137 -15.05 -2.18 8.07
C GLU A 137 -13.74 -2.52 7.36
N ALA A 138 -13.69 -3.72 6.78
CA ALA A 138 -12.59 -4.15 5.93
C ALA A 138 -12.66 -3.45 4.56
N GLN A 139 -11.50 -3.07 4.02
CA GLN A 139 -11.38 -2.26 2.80
C GLN A 139 -10.40 -2.93 1.81
N GLU A 140 -10.46 -4.26 1.71
CA GLU A 140 -9.39 -5.10 1.16
C GLU A 140 -8.94 -4.75 -0.27
N ASP A 141 -9.82 -4.14 -1.08
CA ASP A 141 -9.56 -3.75 -2.47
C ASP A 141 -9.11 -2.28 -2.64
N THR A 142 -9.08 -1.49 -1.57
CA THR A 142 -8.79 -0.06 -1.62
C THR A 142 -7.29 0.19 -1.55
N VAL A 143 -6.64 0.33 -2.71
CA VAL A 143 -5.23 0.75 -2.80
C VAL A 143 -5.10 2.24 -2.51
N LEU A 144 -4.42 2.57 -1.42
CA LEU A 144 -4.17 3.97 -1.04
C LEU A 144 -2.81 4.46 -1.53
N ILE A 145 -1.82 3.58 -1.58
CA ILE A 145 -0.44 3.99 -1.85
C ILE A 145 0.21 2.99 -2.79
N ARG A 146 0.90 3.49 -3.82
CA ARG A 146 1.75 2.69 -4.71
C ARG A 146 3.20 3.12 -4.52
N ILE A 147 4.10 2.15 -4.44
CA ILE A 147 5.50 2.33 -4.11
C ILE A 147 6.33 1.84 -5.29
N GLY A 148 7.09 2.75 -5.89
CA GLY A 148 8.11 2.44 -6.88
C GLY A 148 9.50 2.79 -6.34
N GLY A 149 10.55 2.19 -6.91
CA GLY A 149 11.92 2.61 -6.57
C GLY A 149 12.18 4.06 -6.98
N ALA A 150 13.07 4.76 -6.29
CA ALA A 150 13.61 6.07 -6.69
C ALA A 150 15.13 5.99 -6.88
N GLU A 151 15.65 6.59 -7.95
CA GLU A 151 17.10 6.73 -8.13
C GLU A 151 17.64 7.82 -7.18
N PRO A 152 18.64 7.56 -6.33
CA PRO A 152 19.13 8.55 -5.35
C PRO A 152 19.65 9.85 -5.98
N ASP A 153 20.28 9.77 -7.16
CA ASP A 153 20.79 10.94 -7.89
C ASP A 153 19.70 11.66 -8.70
N ARG A 154 18.57 10.97 -8.98
CA ARG A 154 17.48 11.46 -9.82
C ARG A 154 16.11 11.08 -9.21
N PRO A 155 15.77 11.59 -8.01
CA PRO A 155 14.63 11.14 -7.21
C PRO A 155 13.28 11.29 -7.91
N HIS A 156 13.14 12.26 -8.81
CA HIS A 156 11.90 12.54 -9.53
C HIS A 156 11.81 11.82 -10.89
N GLN A 157 12.91 11.22 -11.38
CA GLN A 157 12.92 10.59 -12.70
C GLN A 157 11.94 9.42 -12.77
N ASN A 158 11.86 8.62 -11.71
CA ASN A 158 10.98 7.45 -11.70
C ASN A 158 9.51 7.85 -11.64
N ILE A 159 9.17 8.93 -10.91
CA ILE A 159 7.82 9.52 -10.95
C ILE A 159 7.42 9.83 -12.40
N LEU A 160 8.30 10.54 -13.12
CA LEU A 160 8.00 10.95 -14.49
C LEU A 160 7.94 9.75 -15.44
N PHE A 161 8.82 8.78 -15.26
CA PHE A 161 8.80 7.52 -16.00
C PHE A 161 7.46 6.80 -15.81
N TYR A 162 7.03 6.58 -14.57
CA TYR A 162 5.76 5.92 -14.27
C TYR A 162 4.55 6.65 -14.84
N ALA A 163 4.52 7.98 -14.72
CA ALA A 163 3.41 8.76 -15.24
C ALA A 163 3.32 8.68 -16.78
N ARG A 164 4.45 8.82 -17.47
CA ARG A 164 4.50 8.78 -18.94
C ARG A 164 4.23 7.39 -19.51
N ASP A 165 4.74 6.34 -18.85
CA ASP A 165 4.50 4.95 -19.26
C ASP A 165 3.01 4.57 -19.17
N ALA A 166 2.28 5.18 -18.25
CA ALA A 166 0.84 4.97 -18.08
C ALA A 166 -0.04 5.78 -19.07
N MET A 167 0.55 6.56 -19.98
CA MET A 167 -0.18 7.39 -20.94
C MET A 167 -0.22 6.77 -22.34
N ASP A 168 -1.38 6.84 -22.99
CA ASP A 168 -1.56 6.30 -24.35
C ASP A 168 -0.91 7.18 -25.44
N ASP A 169 -0.84 8.51 -25.21
CA ASP A 169 -0.25 9.46 -26.16
C ASP A 169 1.17 9.87 -25.74
N PRO A 170 2.22 9.33 -26.40
CA PRO A 170 3.60 9.64 -26.05
C PRO A 170 3.98 11.11 -26.32
N VAL A 171 3.33 11.78 -27.28
CA VAL A 171 3.60 13.20 -27.56
C VAL A 171 3.02 14.06 -26.44
N ALA A 172 1.84 13.71 -25.93
CA ALA A 172 1.29 14.36 -24.74
C ALA A 172 2.16 14.09 -23.50
N ALA A 173 2.62 12.85 -23.32
CA ALA A 173 3.43 12.43 -22.19
C ALA A 173 4.74 13.25 -22.05
N GLU A 174 5.37 13.60 -23.17
CA GLU A 174 6.60 14.42 -23.16
C GLU A 174 6.41 15.84 -22.62
N ARG A 175 5.18 16.36 -22.60
CA ARG A 175 4.87 17.69 -22.02
C ARG A 175 4.74 17.65 -20.49
N CYS A 176 4.59 16.47 -19.91
CA CYS A 176 4.42 16.30 -18.48
C CYS A 176 5.76 16.48 -17.75
N VAL A 177 5.71 17.13 -16.59
CA VAL A 177 6.85 17.41 -15.71
C VAL A 177 6.45 17.18 -14.26
N VAL A 178 7.43 16.81 -13.43
CA VAL A 178 7.25 16.75 -11.97
C VAL A 178 7.44 18.15 -11.39
N ARG A 179 6.51 18.58 -10.54
CA ARG A 179 6.61 19.87 -9.83
C ARG A 179 6.04 19.78 -8.41
N PRO A 180 6.43 20.68 -7.50
CA PRO A 180 5.73 20.82 -6.22
C PRO A 180 4.22 21.00 -6.43
N ALA A 181 3.42 20.34 -5.60
CA ALA A 181 1.97 20.46 -5.62
C ALA A 181 1.54 21.86 -5.21
N GLY A 182 2.02 22.33 -4.05
CA GLY A 182 1.72 23.66 -3.51
C GLY A 182 0.23 23.89 -3.24
N LEU A 183 -0.51 22.82 -2.92
CA LEU A 183 -1.94 22.86 -2.63
C LEU A 183 -2.18 22.90 -1.12
N ASP A 184 -3.16 23.69 -0.69
CA ASP A 184 -3.54 23.81 0.72
C ASP A 184 -4.04 22.46 1.26
N GLY A 185 -3.64 22.13 2.49
CA GLY A 185 -3.98 20.87 3.15
C GLY A 185 -3.16 19.66 2.69
N TRP A 186 -2.28 19.80 1.70
CA TRP A 186 -1.37 18.74 1.28
C TRP A 186 -0.06 18.76 2.07
N THR A 187 0.69 17.66 1.99
CA THR A 187 2.01 17.58 2.63
C THR A 187 2.97 18.57 1.96
N ALA A 188 3.87 19.17 2.73
CA ALA A 188 4.76 20.22 2.24
C ALA A 188 5.73 19.73 1.15
N ASP A 189 6.02 18.43 1.14
CA ASP A 189 6.85 17.73 0.17
C ASP A 189 6.04 17.07 -0.97
N ALA A 190 4.74 17.33 -1.06
CA ALA A 190 3.89 16.77 -2.11
C ALA A 190 4.31 17.26 -3.50
N LEU A 191 4.37 16.32 -4.43
CA LEU A 191 4.71 16.50 -5.83
C LEU A 191 3.52 16.07 -6.71
N VAL A 192 3.40 16.67 -7.89
CA VAL A 192 2.43 16.28 -8.92
C VAL A 192 3.11 16.16 -10.26
N VAL A 193 2.56 15.32 -11.13
CA VAL A 193 2.92 15.31 -12.56
C VAL A 193 1.87 16.11 -13.31
N ASP A 194 2.29 17.20 -13.94
CA ASP A 194 1.39 18.08 -14.70
C ASP A 194 2.15 18.68 -15.88
N VAL A 195 1.46 19.40 -16.75
CA VAL A 195 2.12 20.24 -17.76
C VAL A 195 2.91 21.37 -17.09
N GLY A 196 3.85 21.96 -17.83
CA GLY A 196 4.65 23.08 -17.34
C GLY A 196 3.79 24.28 -16.90
N ALA A 197 4.29 25.10 -15.97
CA ALA A 197 3.53 26.19 -15.34
C ALA A 197 2.86 27.15 -16.35
N GLU A 198 3.51 27.46 -17.46
CA GLU A 198 2.94 28.31 -18.52
C GLU A 198 1.76 27.67 -19.26
N GLU A 199 1.78 26.35 -19.42
CA GLU A 199 0.67 25.60 -20.04
C GLU A 199 -0.45 25.38 -19.02
N ALA A 200 -0.10 25.09 -17.77
CA ALA A 200 -1.04 25.00 -16.66
C ALA A 200 -1.86 26.29 -16.50
N ALA A 201 -1.22 27.46 -16.60
CA ALA A 201 -1.89 28.76 -16.53
C ALA A 201 -2.87 29.05 -17.67
N LYS A 202 -2.83 28.28 -18.77
CA LYS A 202 -3.77 28.41 -19.90
C LYS A 202 -5.01 27.52 -19.73
N SER A 203 -5.02 26.63 -18.75
CA SER A 203 -6.15 25.74 -18.48
C SER A 203 -7.32 26.56 -17.92
N SER A 204 -8.53 26.31 -18.39
CA SER A 204 -9.72 26.97 -17.83
C SER A 204 -10.01 26.44 -16.44
N SER A 205 -10.46 27.31 -15.52
CA SER A 205 -10.89 26.94 -14.17
C SER A 205 -12.12 26.03 -14.13
N ASP A 206 -12.82 25.89 -15.24
CA ASP A 206 -14.15 25.28 -15.31
C ASP A 206 -14.12 23.74 -15.43
N SER A 207 -12.94 23.12 -15.49
CA SER A 207 -12.81 21.65 -15.56
C SER A 207 -11.56 21.17 -14.82
N PRO A 208 -11.66 20.07 -14.04
CA PRO A 208 -10.52 19.49 -13.35
C PRO A 208 -9.38 19.15 -14.31
N ARG A 209 -8.17 19.57 -13.98
CA ARG A 209 -6.97 19.17 -14.74
C ARG A 209 -6.65 17.70 -14.50
N SER A 210 -6.35 16.99 -15.59
CA SER A 210 -5.99 15.56 -15.61
C SER A 210 -5.11 15.17 -16.82
N THR A 211 -4.36 16.13 -17.36
CA THR A 211 -3.64 15.98 -18.66
C THR A 211 -2.55 14.91 -18.64
N CYS A 212 -1.93 14.65 -17.48
CA CYS A 212 -0.78 13.75 -17.34
C CYS A 212 -1.13 12.34 -16.88
N GLY A 213 -2.35 11.89 -17.20
CA GLY A 213 -2.83 10.54 -16.95
C GLY A 213 -3.08 10.22 -15.48
N ARG A 214 -3.27 8.94 -15.16
CA ARG A 214 -3.68 8.43 -13.83
C ARG A 214 -2.69 8.69 -12.68
N PHE A 215 -1.46 9.07 -13.02
CA PHE A 215 -0.39 9.39 -12.06
C PHE A 215 -0.05 10.88 -12.08
N GLY A 216 -0.83 11.67 -12.82
CA GLY A 216 -0.76 13.11 -12.88
C GLY A 216 -1.60 13.79 -11.80
N LEU A 217 -1.55 15.12 -11.79
CA LEU A 217 -2.49 15.93 -11.06
C LEU A 217 -3.91 15.57 -11.51
N ASP A 218 -4.75 15.23 -10.55
CA ASP A 218 -6.19 15.08 -10.72
C ASP A 218 -6.86 15.99 -9.69
N GLU A 219 -7.37 17.14 -10.12
CA GLU A 219 -8.04 18.08 -9.20
C GLU A 219 -9.37 17.54 -8.67
N GLY A 220 -9.86 16.44 -9.24
CA GLY A 220 -10.99 15.67 -8.73
C GLY A 220 -10.59 14.57 -7.75
N ASN A 221 -9.33 14.45 -7.31
CA ASN A 221 -8.91 13.48 -6.31
C ASN A 221 -7.76 14.01 -5.45
N SER A 222 -7.63 13.52 -4.22
CA SER A 222 -6.49 13.85 -3.35
C SER A 222 -5.31 12.92 -3.66
N SER A 223 -4.69 13.11 -4.83
CA SER A 223 -3.60 12.25 -5.30
C SER A 223 -2.30 12.99 -5.55
N PHE A 224 -1.22 12.50 -4.97
CA PHE A 224 0.10 13.14 -5.03
C PHE A 224 1.25 12.16 -4.88
N TRP A 225 2.42 12.59 -5.31
CA TRP A 225 3.67 11.88 -5.10
C TRP A 225 4.42 12.45 -3.89
N ARG A 226 5.16 11.59 -3.19
CA ARG A 226 6.27 11.98 -2.30
C ARG A 226 7.50 11.14 -2.64
N VAL A 227 8.69 11.64 -2.32
CA VAL A 227 9.94 10.87 -2.48
C VAL A 227 10.71 10.89 -1.17
N PHE A 228 10.88 9.72 -0.57
CA PHE A 228 11.62 9.56 0.67
C PHE A 228 12.12 8.11 0.83
N GLN A 229 13.23 7.95 1.56
CA GLN A 229 13.83 6.66 1.93
C GLN A 229 14.09 5.72 0.74
N GLY A 230 14.51 6.28 -0.39
CA GLY A 230 14.83 5.54 -1.62
C GLY A 230 13.63 5.15 -2.50
N TYR A 231 12.42 5.65 -2.22
CA TYR A 231 11.21 5.28 -2.96
C TYR A 231 10.40 6.49 -3.43
N SER A 232 9.67 6.29 -4.54
CA SER A 232 8.60 7.17 -5.01
C SER A 232 7.26 6.61 -4.54
N TRP A 233 6.54 7.39 -3.75
CA TRP A 233 5.28 7.02 -3.12
C TRP A 233 4.13 7.80 -3.78
N TRP A 234 3.26 7.10 -4.51
CA TRP A 234 2.04 7.65 -5.07
C TRP A 234 0.89 7.42 -4.11
N PHE A 235 0.36 8.50 -3.55
CA PHE A 235 -0.81 8.50 -2.69
C PHE A 235 -2.04 8.76 -3.55
N GLN A 236 -3.08 7.95 -3.35
CA GLN A 236 -4.41 8.14 -3.90
C GLN A 236 -5.40 8.09 -2.74
N LEU A 237 -5.57 9.24 -2.08
CA LEU A 237 -6.47 9.37 -0.96
C LEU A 237 -7.86 9.73 -1.47
N SER A 238 -8.91 9.29 -0.79
CA SER A 238 -10.26 9.73 -1.10
C SER A 238 -10.41 11.22 -0.78
N GLN A 239 -11.41 11.86 -1.38
CA GLN A 239 -11.79 13.24 -1.02
C GLN A 239 -12.50 13.33 0.34
N ASP A 240 -12.62 12.22 1.07
CA ASP A 240 -13.28 12.23 2.36
C ASP A 240 -12.53 13.12 3.34
N VAL A 241 -13.29 13.89 4.11
CA VAL A 241 -12.75 14.78 5.13
C VAL A 241 -11.96 13.97 6.17
N TYR A 242 -12.39 12.74 6.43
CA TYR A 242 -11.75 11.85 7.39
C TYR A 242 -10.84 10.85 6.69
N GLN A 243 -9.61 10.76 7.18
CA GLN A 243 -8.61 9.83 6.65
C GLN A 243 -8.23 8.80 7.72
N ASP A 244 -8.08 7.54 7.32
CA ASP A 244 -7.65 6.47 8.21
C ASP A 244 -6.14 6.49 8.49
N ILE A 245 -5.36 7.15 7.63
CA ILE A 245 -3.90 7.15 7.66
C ILE A 245 -3.40 8.58 7.50
N ASP A 246 -2.41 8.99 8.30
CA ASP A 246 -1.72 10.26 8.08
C ASP A 246 -0.60 10.06 7.03
N PRO A 247 -0.77 10.56 5.79
CA PRO A 247 0.19 10.32 4.71
C PRO A 247 1.55 10.96 4.98
N ARG A 248 1.65 11.91 5.92
CA ARG A 248 2.91 12.57 6.30
C ARG A 248 3.80 11.69 7.15
N SER A 249 3.22 10.71 7.83
CA SER A 249 3.86 9.96 8.91
C SER A 249 4.55 8.67 8.50
N LEU A 250 4.46 8.28 7.22
CA LEU A 250 5.05 7.04 6.74
C LEU A 250 6.58 7.08 6.91
N THR A 251 7.11 6.11 7.66
CA THR A 251 8.55 5.99 7.88
C THR A 251 8.97 4.52 7.89
N LEU A 252 9.92 4.18 7.03
CA LEU A 252 10.57 2.89 7.01
C LEU A 252 11.62 2.78 8.11
N VAL A 253 11.57 1.66 8.81
CA VAL A 253 12.58 1.25 9.77
C VAL A 253 13.09 -0.15 9.43
N ARG A 254 14.32 -0.43 9.84
CA ARG A 254 14.97 -1.73 9.71
C ARG A 254 15.70 -2.09 11.00
N PRO A 255 15.97 -3.38 11.24
CA PRO A 255 16.81 -3.80 12.37
C PRO A 255 18.19 -3.13 12.28
N ASP A 256 18.70 -2.67 13.43
CA ASP A 256 20.03 -2.05 13.53
C ASP A 256 21.19 -3.06 13.73
N GLY A 257 20.85 -4.35 13.89
CA GLY A 257 21.81 -5.43 14.19
C GLY A 257 22.23 -5.55 15.66
N ALA A 258 21.82 -4.62 16.52
CA ALA A 258 22.04 -4.62 17.97
C ALA A 258 20.77 -4.97 18.77
N GLY A 259 19.70 -5.40 18.07
CA GLY A 259 18.40 -5.71 18.67
C GLY A 259 17.46 -4.50 18.78
N GLY A 260 17.84 -3.37 18.19
CA GLY A 260 17.01 -2.19 18.04
C GLY A 260 16.58 -1.96 16.59
N TRP A 261 16.06 -0.76 16.34
CA TRP A 261 15.53 -0.34 15.06
C TRP A 261 16.15 1.00 14.68
N THR A 262 16.31 1.24 13.39
CA THR A 262 16.78 2.51 12.84
C THR A 262 15.97 2.87 11.60
N THR A 263 15.82 4.18 11.34
CA THR A 263 15.17 4.68 10.13
C THR A 263 16.01 4.31 8.90
N VAL A 264 15.34 3.95 7.81
CA VAL A 264 15.99 3.83 6.51
C VAL A 264 16.34 5.24 6.01
N GLU A 265 17.50 5.41 5.38
CA GLU A 265 17.92 6.67 4.75
C GLU A 265 17.53 6.71 3.27
#